data_AF-A0A7K2ZGP0-F1
#
_entry.id   AF-A0A7K2ZGP0-F1
#
_cell.length_a   1.000
_cell.length_b   1.000
_cell.length_c   1.000
_cell.angle_alpha   90.00
_cell.angle_beta   90.00
_cell.angle_gamma   90.00
#
_symmetry.space_group_name_H-M   'P 1'
#
loop_
_entity.id
_entity.type
_entity.pdbx_description
1 polymer ?
#
loop_
_entity_poly.entity_id
_entity_poly.type
_entity_poly.pdbx_seq_one_letter_code
_entity_poly.pdbx_strand_id
1 'polypeptide(L)' 'WAEVFREGDWAALLELVRKAGPQGLIDRVRELEGADAAAGRVRLRRSKTHDDATAVFVEL' A
#
# COMPACT_ATOMS: atom_id res chain seq x y z
N TRP A 1 -3.35 2.29 -0.62
CA TRP A 1 -3.15 1.30 -1.71
C TRP A 1 -4.32 1.38 -2.72
N ALA A 2 -5.57 1.12 -2.33
CA ALA A 2 -6.73 1.14 -3.23
C ALA A 2 -7.09 2.55 -3.74
N GLU A 3 -7.19 3.54 -2.86
CA GLU A 3 -7.64 4.88 -3.23
C GLU A 3 -6.51 5.70 -3.85
N VAL A 4 -5.36 5.78 -3.16
CA VAL A 4 -4.23 6.63 -3.57
C VAL A 4 -3.51 6.07 -4.80
N PHE A 5 -3.23 4.76 -4.80
CA PHE A 5 -2.39 4.13 -5.83
C PHE A 5 -3.19 3.33 -6.85
N ARG A 6 -4.47 3.03 -6.60
CA ARG A 6 -5.36 2.27 -7.50
C ARG A 6 -4.82 0.88 -7.85
N GLU A 7 -4.09 0.28 -6.92
CA GLU A 7 -3.44 -1.02 -7.10
C GLU A 7 -4.43 -2.21 -6.99
N GLY A 8 -5.63 -1.97 -6.46
CA GLY A 8 -6.73 -2.93 -6.42
C GLY A 8 -7.85 -2.47 -5.49
N ASP A 9 -8.80 -3.36 -5.20
CA ASP A 9 -9.91 -3.12 -4.26
C ASP A 9 -9.71 -3.83 -2.92
N TRP A 10 -10.62 -3.61 -1.97
CA TRP A 10 -10.50 -4.19 -0.63
C TRP A 10 -10.43 -5.72 -0.60
N ALA A 11 -11.06 -6.41 -1.56
CA ALA A 11 -10.96 -7.87 -1.66
C ALA A 11 -9.54 -8.30 -2.06
N ALA A 12 -8.95 -7.62 -3.05
CA ALA A 12 -7.57 -7.87 -3.44
C ALA A 12 -6.56 -7.50 -2.32
N LEU A 13 -6.85 -6.49 -1.48
CA LEU A 13 -6.06 -6.20 -0.28
C LEU A 13 -6.09 -7.38 0.70
N LEU A 14 -7.28 -7.91 1.01
CA LEU A 14 -7.42 -9.04 1.92
C LEU A 14 -6.70 -10.29 1.39
N GLU A 15 -6.81 -10.56 0.08
CA GLU A 15 -6.07 -11.65 -0.56
C GLU A 15 -4.55 -11.48 -0.45
N LEU A 16 -4.04 -10.25 -0.63
CA LEU A 16 -2.63 -9.95 -0.44
C LEU A 16 -2.20 -10.20 1.01
N VAL A 17 -2.94 -9.66 1.97
CA VAL A 17 -2.61 -9.80 3.40
C VAL A 17 -2.69 -11.26 3.84
N ARG A 18 -3.66 -12.03 3.36
CA ARG A 18 -3.75 -13.47 3.63
C ARG A 18 -2.54 -14.24 3.10
N LYS A 19 -2.00 -13.86 1.94
CA LYS A 19 -0.87 -14.57 1.29
C LYS A 19 0.50 -14.12 1.76
N ALA A 20 0.69 -12.81 1.94
CA ALA A 20 1.99 -12.17 2.21
C ALA A 20 2.10 -11.63 3.65
N GLY A 21 1.04 -11.77 4.45
CA GLY A 21 0.96 -11.21 5.79
C GLY A 21 0.79 -9.69 5.82
N PRO A 22 0.58 -9.10 7.02
CA PRO A 22 0.46 -7.65 7.18
C PRO A 22 1.70 -6.88 6.74
N GLN A 23 2.91 -7.41 6.97
CA GLN A 23 4.16 -6.79 6.53
C GLN A 23 4.22 -6.69 5.00
N GLY A 24 3.76 -7.71 4.28
CA GLY A 24 3.73 -7.69 2.81
C GLY A 24 2.84 -6.58 2.24
N LEU A 25 1.73 -6.21 2.92
CA LEU A 25 0.94 -5.05 2.53
C LEU A 25 1.73 -3.74 2.73
N ILE A 26 2.44 -3.59 3.85
CA ILE A 26 3.24 -2.41 4.13
C ILE A 26 4.36 -2.28 3.08
N ASP A 27 5.08 -3.37 2.80
CA ASP A 27 6.15 -3.39 1.81
C ASP A 27 5.61 -3.01 0.42
N ARG A 28 4.45 -3.55 0.02
CA ARG A 28 3.80 -3.16 -1.25
C ARG A 28 3.44 -1.68 -1.29
N VAL A 29 2.98 -1.10 -0.18
CA VAL A 29 2.73 0.34 -0.10
C VAL A 29 4.03 1.13 -0.25
N ARG A 30 5.14 0.70 0.37
CA ARG A 30 6.45 1.35 0.23
C ARG A 30 6.97 1.33 -1.20
N GLU A 31 6.79 0.21 -1.90
CA GLU A 31 7.12 0.10 -3.33
C GLU A 31 6.34 1.10 -4.17
N LEU A 32 5.02 1.23 -3.94
CA LEU A 32 4.17 2.16 -4.67
C LEU A 32 4.50 3.62 -4.38
N GLU A 33 4.79 3.95 -3.11
CA GLU A 33 5.25 5.28 -2.70
C GLU A 33 6.59 5.64 -3.39
N GLY A 34 7.53 4.68 -3.43
CA GLY A 34 8.81 4.83 -4.13
C GLY A 34 8.64 5.00 -5.64
N ALA A 35 7.80 4.18 -6.26
CA ALA A 35 7.49 4.26 -7.69
C ALA A 35 6.82 5.59 -8.05
N ASP A 36 5.88 6.08 -7.23
CA ASP A 36 5.24 7.38 -7.43
C ASP A 36 6.25 8.52 -7.32
N ALA A 37 7.14 8.48 -6.33
CA ALA A 37 8.19 9.48 -6.17
C ALA A 37 9.15 9.51 -7.37
N ALA A 38 9.57 8.34 -7.87
CA ALA A 38 10.41 8.20 -9.06
C ALA A 38 9.70 8.69 -10.34
N ALA A 39 8.37 8.54 -10.41
CA ALA A 39 7.55 9.01 -11.53
C ALA A 39 7.17 10.50 -11.44
N GLY A 40 7.72 11.25 -10.50
CA GLY A 40 7.45 12.70 -10.35
C GLY A 40 6.25 13.05 -9.47
N ARG A 41 5.84 12.13 -8.57
CA ARG A 41 4.79 12.33 -7.54
C ARG A 41 3.39 12.56 -8.11
N VAL A 42 2.98 11.75 -9.09
CA VAL A 42 1.68 11.91 -9.77
C VAL A 42 0.47 11.57 -8.87
N ARG A 43 0.64 10.64 -7.92
CA ARG A 43 -0.38 10.24 -6.94
C ARG A 43 -0.28 11.07 -5.67
N LEU A 44 0.89 11.13 -5.04
CA LEU A 44 1.08 11.78 -3.75
C LEU A 44 1.14 13.31 -3.86
N ARG A 45 1.50 13.86 -5.03
CA ARG A 45 1.60 15.30 -5.28
C ARG A 45 2.50 15.99 -4.24
N ARG A 46 1.93 16.83 -3.38
CA ARG A 46 2.63 17.58 -2.33
C ARG A 46 2.64 16.89 -0.97
N SER A 47 2.00 15.72 -0.85
CA SER A 47 1.98 14.94 0.38
C SER A 47 3.35 14.32 0.68
N LYS A 48 3.56 13.97 1.94
CA LYS A 48 4.75 13.21 2.38
C LYS A 48 4.82 11.85 1.65
N THR A 49 6.04 11.36 1.42
CA THR A 49 6.26 10.08 0.73
C THR A 49 5.83 8.89 1.57
N HIS A 50 6.05 8.95 2.89
CA HIS A 50 5.69 7.89 3.83
C HIS A 50 4.89 8.48 5.00
N ASP A 51 3.89 7.70 5.45
CA ASP A 51 3.25 7.84 6.75
C ASP A 51 3.49 6.58 7.60
N ASP A 52 3.21 6.67 8.89
CA ASP A 52 3.12 5.51 9.77
C ASP A 52 2.07 4.55 9.22
N ALA A 53 2.43 3.26 9.16
CA ALA A 53 1.58 2.22 8.62
C ALA A 53 1.60 1.01 9.55
N THR A 54 0.42 0.64 10.04
CA THR A 54 0.22 -0.52 10.91
C THR A 54 -0.90 -1.37 10.32
N ALA A 55 -0.67 -2.68 10.22
CA ALA A 55 -1.65 -3.64 9.75
C ALA A 55 -1.66 -4.87 10.66
N VAL A 56 -2.86 -5.39 10.93
CA VAL A 56 -3.08 -6.64 11.68
C VAL A 56 -4.07 -7.47 10.88
N PHE A 57 -3.79 -8.76 10.75
CA PHE A 57 -4.67 -9.72 10.10
C PHE A 57 -5.10 -10.77 11.12
N VAL A 58 -6.40 -11.01 11.19
CA VAL A 58 -7.01 -12.01 12.06
C VAL A 58 -7.99 -12.81 11.22
N GLU A 59 -7.92 -14.13 11.36
CA GLU A 59 -8.88 -15.07 10.79
C GLU A 59 -9.35 -16.04 11.88
N LEU A 60 -10.55 -16.58 11.70
CA LEU A 60 -11.22 -17.48 12.66
C LEU A 60 -11.14 -18.93 12.20
#